data_AF-A0A183UWL1-F1
#
_entry.id   AF-A0A183UWL1-F1
#
_cell.length_a   1.000
_cell.length_b   1.000
_cell.length_c   1.000
_cell.angle_alpha   90.00
_cell.angle_beta   90.00
_cell.angle_gamma   90.00
#
_symmetry.space_group_name_H-M   'P 1'
#
loop_
_entity.id
_entity.type
_entity.pdbx_description
1 polymer ?
#
loop_
_entity_poly.entity_id
_entity_poly.type
_entity_poly.pdbx_seq_one_letter_code
_entity_poly.pdbx_strand_id
1 'polypeptide(L)'
;MFGDYSVHRYQMERLQMEKQVSAELKRLLVASMGDDLMCHVKSLSEDKVRLASTMNNFAAQLSVDHDRAENLAISSDVWRCKFLAMSIRADELLSQRERLLKLLKEHHSALSDLYDVVRMQLSPSPLHNTSGFGSPDSGISVSQSGVLIPKPVLAKVQQSLAVDISSLCERTPCDEKVKKASPVTSNITVSCCKHCAGREIKLI
;
A
#
# COMPACT_ATOMS: atom_id res chain seq x y z
N MET A 1 -69.29 32.94 88.85
CA MET A 1 -67.82 32.74 88.80
C MET A 1 -67.37 31.31 88.45
N PHE A 2 -68.22 30.26 88.54
CA PHE A 2 -67.80 28.88 88.20
C PHE A 2 -67.84 28.52 86.69
N GLY A 3 -68.55 29.28 85.85
CA GLY A 3 -68.67 29.01 84.42
C GLY A 3 -67.39 29.29 83.61
N ASP A 4 -66.67 30.36 83.94
CA ASP A 4 -65.47 30.78 83.18
C ASP A 4 -64.28 29.81 83.35
N TYR A 5 -64.14 29.18 84.52
CA TYR A 5 -63.08 28.21 84.78
C TYR A 5 -63.23 26.93 83.94
N SER A 6 -64.47 26.47 83.72
CA SER A 6 -64.74 25.28 82.91
C SER A 6 -64.50 25.53 81.42
N VAL A 7 -64.94 26.70 80.93
CA VAL A 7 -64.71 27.13 79.54
C VAL A 7 -63.22 27.32 79.25
N HIS A 8 -62.48 27.93 80.17
CA HIS A 8 -61.04 28.14 80.01
C HIS A 8 -60.25 26.82 80.03
N ARG A 9 -60.67 25.83 80.83
CA ARG A 9 -60.05 24.50 80.85
C ARG A 9 -60.29 23.73 79.54
N TYR A 10 -61.52 23.79 79.02
CA TYR A 10 -61.87 23.18 77.74
C TYR A 10 -61.12 23.80 76.56
N GLN A 11 -60.95 25.14 76.56
CA GLN A 11 -60.13 25.82 75.56
C GLN A 11 -58.64 25.41 75.64
N MET A 12 -58.10 25.25 76.85
CA MET A 12 -56.72 24.78 77.04
C MET A 12 -56.51 23.34 76.56
N GLU A 13 -57.43 22.42 76.85
CA GLU A 13 -57.38 21.03 76.36
C GLU A 13 -57.47 20.99 74.81
N ARG A 14 -58.34 21.79 74.20
CA ARG A 14 -58.41 21.92 72.73
C ARG A 14 -57.11 22.43 72.12
N LEU A 15 -56.50 23.47 72.70
CA LEU A 15 -55.22 24.02 72.23
C LEU A 15 -54.07 23.02 72.37
N GLN A 16 -54.07 22.21 73.44
CA GLN A 16 -53.08 21.15 73.62
C GLN A 16 -53.23 20.05 72.57
N MET A 17 -54.47 19.61 72.30
CA MET A 17 -54.72 18.65 71.22
C MET A 17 -54.33 19.19 69.85
N GLU A 18 -54.64 20.45 69.55
CA GLU A 18 -54.26 21.08 68.27
C GLU A 18 -52.74 21.12 68.10
N LYS A 19 -52.01 21.50 69.15
CA LYS A 19 -50.54 21.49 69.15
C LYS A 19 -49.98 20.08 68.93
N GLN A 20 -50.57 19.07 69.59
CA GLN A 20 -50.14 17.68 69.44
C GLN A 20 -50.39 17.16 68.01
N VAL A 21 -51.58 17.42 67.45
CA VAL A 21 -51.92 17.03 66.08
C VAL A 21 -51.03 17.74 65.07
N SER A 22 -50.74 19.04 65.27
CA SER A 22 -49.81 19.79 64.41
C SER A 22 -48.38 19.24 64.47
N ALA A 23 -47.92 18.83 65.66
CA ALA A 23 -46.60 18.22 65.82
C ALA A 23 -46.51 16.86 65.10
N GLU A 24 -47.51 16.01 65.24
CA GLU A 24 -47.57 14.71 64.54
C GLU A 24 -47.71 14.87 63.03
N LEU A 25 -48.54 15.80 62.54
CA LEU A 25 -48.65 16.10 61.11
C LEU A 25 -47.33 16.55 60.52
N LYS A 26 -46.60 17.45 61.20
CA LYS A 26 -45.27 17.88 60.76
C LYS A 26 -44.29 16.70 60.75
N ARG A 27 -44.32 15.85 61.78
CA ARG A 27 -43.47 14.66 61.87
C ARG A 27 -43.74 13.69 60.73
N LEU A 28 -45.00 13.40 60.44
CA LEU A 28 -45.42 12.50 59.35
C LEU A 28 -45.12 13.09 57.98
N LEU A 29 -45.33 14.39 57.79
CA LEU A 29 -44.98 15.08 56.53
C LEU A 29 -43.48 15.01 56.27
N VAL A 30 -42.67 15.34 57.29
CA VAL A 30 -41.20 15.26 57.19
C VAL A 30 -40.75 13.83 56.90
N ALA A 31 -41.36 12.83 57.55
CA ALA A 31 -41.06 11.43 57.28
C ALA A 31 -41.42 11.03 55.83
N SER A 32 -42.64 11.34 55.37
CA SER A 32 -43.10 11.03 54.02
C SER A 32 -42.24 11.69 52.95
N MET A 33 -41.94 12.98 53.09
CA MET A 33 -41.08 13.70 52.14
C MET A 33 -39.64 13.21 52.18
N GLY A 34 -39.14 12.83 53.35
CA GLY A 34 -37.82 12.23 53.53
C GLY A 34 -37.69 10.90 52.80
N ASP A 35 -38.70 10.04 52.91
CA ASP A 35 -38.76 8.74 52.23
C ASP A 35 -38.82 8.90 50.70
N ASP A 36 -39.68 9.79 50.19
CA ASP A 36 -39.78 10.08 48.76
C ASP A 36 -38.45 10.60 48.20
N LEU A 37 -37.84 11.58 48.88
CA LEU A 37 -36.55 12.13 48.46
C LEU A 37 -35.44 11.08 48.49
N MET A 38 -35.41 10.23 49.52
CA MET A 38 -34.45 9.14 49.63
C MET A 38 -34.62 8.14 48.47
N CYS A 39 -35.85 7.83 48.08
CA CYS A 39 -36.15 6.98 46.92
C CYS A 39 -35.61 7.60 45.62
N HIS A 40 -35.87 8.89 45.38
CA HIS A 40 -35.37 9.62 44.21
C HIS A 40 -33.85 9.68 44.18
N VAL A 41 -33.19 10.01 45.29
CA VAL A 41 -31.72 10.06 45.38
C VAL A 41 -31.12 8.69 45.10
N LYS A 42 -31.73 7.62 45.62
CA LYS A 42 -31.27 6.25 45.37
C LYS A 42 -31.37 5.89 43.89
N SER A 43 -32.52 6.14 43.26
CA SER A 43 -32.73 5.90 41.83
C SER A 43 -31.73 6.67 40.97
N LEU A 44 -31.52 7.97 41.24
CA LEU A 44 -30.54 8.78 40.53
C LEU A 44 -29.10 8.29 40.74
N SER A 45 -28.78 7.81 41.94
CA SER A 45 -27.46 7.24 42.24
C SER A 45 -27.22 5.95 41.46
N GLU A 46 -28.22 5.07 41.37
CA GLU A 46 -28.15 3.83 40.57
C GLU A 46 -27.99 4.15 39.08
N ASP A 47 -28.76 5.10 38.55
CA ASP A 47 -28.65 5.52 37.15
C ASP A 47 -27.29 6.17 36.85
N LYS A 48 -26.75 6.97 37.78
CA LYS A 48 -25.40 7.56 37.64
C LYS A 48 -24.33 6.47 37.56
N VAL A 49 -24.42 5.45 38.41
CA VAL A 49 -23.48 4.31 38.38
C VAL A 49 -23.60 3.55 37.06
N ARG A 50 -24.82 3.30 36.60
CA ARG A 50 -25.07 2.61 35.32
C ARG A 50 -24.52 3.42 34.14
N LEU A 51 -24.74 4.73 34.12
CA LEU A 51 -24.22 5.62 33.07
C LEU A 51 -22.69 5.72 33.10
N ALA A 52 -22.07 5.76 34.28
CA ALA A 52 -20.61 5.74 34.39
C ALA A 52 -20.03 4.43 33.84
N SER A 53 -20.69 3.30 34.12
CA SER A 53 -20.31 1.99 33.58
C SER A 53 -20.43 1.95 32.04
N THR A 54 -21.53 2.42 31.47
CA THR A 54 -21.69 2.45 30.01
C THR A 54 -20.70 3.40 29.34
N MET A 55 -20.43 4.57 29.94
CA MET A 55 -19.42 5.50 29.45
C MET A 55 -18.03 4.87 29.43
N ASN A 56 -17.64 4.15 30.49
CA ASN A 56 -16.36 3.44 30.55
C ASN A 56 -16.27 2.35 29.48
N ASN A 57 -17.36 1.61 29.23
CA ASN A 57 -17.40 0.61 28.17
C ASN A 57 -17.22 1.26 26.78
N PHE A 58 -17.86 2.40 26.52
CA PHE A 58 -17.66 3.14 25.28
C PHE A 58 -16.24 3.70 25.15
N ALA A 59 -15.65 4.22 26.23
CA ALA A 59 -14.27 4.69 26.22
C ALA A 59 -13.28 3.55 25.90
N ALA A 60 -13.48 2.37 26.49
CA ALA A 60 -12.68 1.19 26.19
C ALA A 60 -12.85 0.75 24.73
N GLN A 61 -14.09 0.71 24.23
CA GLN A 61 -14.37 0.37 22.84
C GLN A 61 -13.73 1.36 21.86
N LEU A 62 -13.83 2.66 22.13
CA LEU A 62 -13.21 3.71 21.32
C LEU A 62 -11.68 3.56 21.27
N SER A 63 -11.04 3.19 22.38
CA SER A 63 -9.60 2.91 22.38
C SER A 63 -9.25 1.75 21.46
N VAL A 64 -10.00 0.64 21.53
CA VAL A 64 -9.78 -0.53 20.67
C VAL A 64 -10.01 -0.20 19.19
N ASP A 65 -11.07 0.54 18.89
CA ASP A 65 -11.38 0.94 17.51
C ASP A 65 -10.34 1.94 16.96
N HIS A 66 -9.80 2.81 17.81
CA HIS A 66 -8.70 3.70 17.47
C HIS A 66 -7.44 2.90 17.10
N ASP A 67 -7.01 1.97 17.94
CA ASP A 67 -5.86 1.10 17.65
C ASP A 67 -6.09 0.30 16.36
N ARG A 68 -7.30 -0.19 16.14
CA ARG A 68 -7.66 -0.91 14.90
C ARG A 68 -7.56 -0.01 13.67
N ALA A 69 -8.01 1.24 13.76
CA ALA A 69 -7.92 2.21 12.68
C ALA A 69 -6.46 2.54 12.34
N GLU A 70 -5.61 2.74 13.35
CA GLU A 70 -4.17 2.96 13.14
C GLU A 70 -3.50 1.77 12.47
N ASN A 71 -3.78 0.55 12.92
CA ASN A 71 -3.26 -0.68 12.29
C ASN A 71 -3.68 -0.82 10.82
N LEU A 72 -4.93 -0.45 10.50
CA LEU A 72 -5.41 -0.45 9.12
C LEU A 72 -4.72 0.64 8.28
N ALA A 73 -4.48 1.83 8.84
CA ALA A 73 -3.76 2.89 8.18
C ALA A 73 -2.31 2.47 7.83
N ILE A 74 -1.59 1.90 8.81
CA ILE A 74 -0.23 1.37 8.60
C ILE A 74 -0.24 0.30 7.50
N SER A 75 -1.21 -0.63 7.54
CA SER A 75 -1.34 -1.68 6.53
C SER A 75 -1.57 -1.10 5.14
N SER A 76 -2.43 -0.08 5.02
CA SER A 76 -2.68 0.64 3.77
C SER A 76 -1.40 1.24 3.19
N ASP A 77 -0.59 1.90 4.01
CA ASP A 77 0.68 2.50 3.58
C ASP A 77 1.70 1.46 3.11
N VAL A 78 1.78 0.32 3.81
CA VAL A 78 2.63 -0.80 3.40
C VAL A 78 2.19 -1.33 2.03
N TRP A 79 0.89 -1.52 1.81
CA TRP A 79 0.37 -1.98 0.53
C TRP A 79 0.58 -0.97 -0.59
N ARG A 80 0.43 0.33 -0.30
CA ARG A 80 0.71 1.41 -1.23
C ARG A 80 2.19 1.40 -1.66
N CYS A 81 3.11 1.26 -0.72
CA CYS A 81 4.54 1.17 -0.99
C CYS A 81 4.89 -0.08 -1.82
N LYS A 82 4.30 -1.23 -1.47
CA LYS A 82 4.52 -2.50 -2.18
C LYS A 82 4.01 -2.43 -3.62
N PHE A 83 2.80 -1.89 -3.82
CA PHE A 83 2.24 -1.68 -5.14
C PHE A 83 3.13 -0.76 -5.97
N LEU A 84 3.54 0.39 -5.43
CA LEU A 84 4.43 1.33 -6.12
C LEU A 84 5.75 0.68 -6.55
N ALA A 85 6.40 -0.07 -5.65
CA ALA A 85 7.64 -0.78 -5.97
C ALA A 85 7.43 -1.83 -7.08
N MET A 86 6.31 -2.54 -7.05
CA MET A 86 5.95 -3.50 -8.11
C MET A 86 5.66 -2.81 -9.44
N SER A 87 4.97 -1.66 -9.44
CA SER A 87 4.71 -0.86 -10.64
C SER A 87 6.00 -0.35 -11.27
N ILE A 88 6.90 0.25 -10.48
CA ILE A 88 8.21 0.73 -10.96
C ILE A 88 9.00 -0.43 -11.58
N ARG A 89 9.00 -1.60 -10.94
CA ARG A 89 9.66 -2.80 -11.48
C ARG A 89 9.02 -3.26 -12.79
N ALA A 90 7.70 -3.24 -12.89
CA ALA A 90 6.99 -3.61 -14.11
C ALA A 90 7.35 -2.65 -15.25
N ASP A 91 7.38 -1.35 -15.00
CA ASP A 91 7.77 -0.33 -15.97
C ASP A 91 9.23 -0.50 -16.43
N GLU A 92 10.15 -0.81 -15.51
CA GLU A 92 11.55 -1.09 -15.85
C GLU A 92 11.68 -2.33 -16.75
N LEU A 93 10.95 -3.41 -16.44
CA LEU A 93 10.92 -4.62 -17.26
C LEU A 93 10.31 -4.37 -18.65
N LEU A 94 9.26 -3.55 -18.74
CA LEU A 94 8.66 -3.16 -20.02
C LEU A 94 9.65 -2.34 -20.86
N SER A 95 10.34 -1.37 -20.25
CA SER A 95 11.40 -0.59 -20.91
C SER A 95 12.55 -1.48 -21.40
N GLN A 96 13.02 -2.43 -20.59
CA GLN A 96 14.03 -3.40 -20.98
C GLN A 96 13.55 -4.25 -22.19
N ARG A 97 12.31 -4.74 -22.13
CA ARG A 97 11.70 -5.51 -23.23
C ARG A 97 11.61 -4.71 -24.52
N GLU A 98 11.20 -3.45 -24.47
CA GLU A 98 11.13 -2.57 -25.64
C GLU A 98 12.50 -2.33 -26.25
N ARG A 99 13.52 -2.06 -25.44
CA ARG A 99 14.92 -1.94 -25.89
C ARG A 99 15.41 -3.21 -26.56
N LEU A 100 15.16 -4.38 -25.96
CA LEU A 100 15.53 -5.68 -26.52
C LEU A 100 14.83 -5.94 -27.85
N LEU A 101 13.53 -5.67 -27.94
CA LEU A 101 12.77 -5.83 -29.18
C LEU A 101 13.28 -4.92 -30.29
N LYS A 102 13.67 -3.68 -29.95
CA LYS A 102 14.26 -2.74 -30.91
C LYS A 102 15.59 -3.28 -31.46
N LEU A 103 16.48 -3.72 -30.57
CA LEU A 103 17.76 -4.30 -30.98
C LEU A 103 17.57 -5.56 -31.82
N LEU A 104 16.67 -6.46 -31.43
CA LEU A 104 16.37 -7.66 -32.20
C LEU A 104 15.89 -7.33 -33.62
N LYS A 105 15.04 -6.30 -33.78
CA LYS A 105 14.61 -5.80 -35.09
C LYS A 105 15.78 -5.23 -35.90
N GLU A 106 16.68 -4.48 -35.26
CA GLU A 106 17.88 -3.94 -35.90
C GLU A 106 18.81 -5.06 -36.39
N HIS A 107 19.10 -6.04 -35.53
CA HIS A 107 19.87 -7.24 -35.90
C HIS A 107 19.20 -8.02 -37.04
N HIS A 108 17.89 -8.28 -36.94
CA HIS A 108 17.15 -8.99 -37.98
C HIS A 108 17.19 -8.25 -39.32
N SER A 109 17.04 -6.92 -39.31
CA SER A 109 17.16 -6.10 -40.52
C SER A 109 18.56 -6.18 -41.13
N ALA A 110 19.62 -6.12 -40.32
CA ALA A 110 21.00 -6.20 -40.80
C ALA A 110 21.32 -7.57 -41.40
N LEU A 111 20.80 -8.65 -40.79
CA LEU A 111 20.92 -10.01 -41.34
C LEU A 111 20.11 -10.20 -42.62
N SER A 112 18.91 -9.61 -42.70
CA SER A 112 18.10 -9.63 -43.93
C SER A 112 18.82 -8.91 -45.07
N ASP A 113 19.36 -7.72 -44.82
CA ASP A 113 20.12 -6.94 -45.81
C ASP A 113 21.35 -7.73 -46.31
N LEU A 114 22.08 -8.40 -45.40
CA LEU A 114 23.21 -9.25 -45.74
C LEU A 114 22.77 -10.46 -46.57
N TYR A 115 21.68 -11.12 -46.18
CA TYR A 115 21.12 -12.27 -46.88
C TYR A 115 20.69 -11.90 -48.31
N ASP A 116 20.04 -10.75 -48.50
CA ASP A 116 19.63 -10.27 -49.82
C ASP A 116 20.84 -9.98 -50.71
N VAL A 117 21.90 -9.37 -50.17
CA VAL A 117 23.16 -9.16 -50.91
C VAL A 117 23.77 -10.49 -51.37
N VAL A 118 23.86 -11.47 -50.48
CA VAL A 118 24.40 -12.80 -50.80
C VAL A 118 23.51 -13.50 -51.84
N ARG A 119 22.19 -13.46 -51.66
CA ARG A 119 21.22 -14.06 -52.58
C ARG A 119 21.28 -13.47 -53.99
N MET A 120 21.39 -12.15 -54.11
CA MET A 120 21.51 -11.48 -55.42
C MET A 120 22.78 -11.89 -56.17
N GLN A 121 23.88 -12.16 -55.46
CA GLN A 121 25.15 -12.57 -56.05
C GLN A 121 25.20 -14.08 -56.38
N LEU A 122 24.36 -14.91 -55.74
CA LEU A 122 24.23 -16.34 -56.04
C LEU A 122 23.14 -16.65 -57.09
N SER A 123 22.38 -15.65 -57.54
CA SER A 123 21.40 -15.80 -58.63
C SER A 123 22.13 -16.13 -59.94
N PRO A 124 21.84 -17.26 -60.63
CA PRO A 124 22.38 -17.51 -61.96
C PRO A 124 21.87 -16.40 -62.89
N SER A 125 22.77 -15.64 -63.51
CA SER A 125 22.40 -14.77 -64.62
C SER A 125 21.79 -15.64 -65.74
N PRO A 126 20.68 -15.25 -66.39
CA PRO A 126 20.14 -16.01 -67.51
C PRO A 126 21.19 -16.02 -68.63
N LEU A 127 21.63 -17.23 -68.97
CA LEU A 127 22.63 -17.55 -69.99
C LEU A 127 22.35 -16.80 -71.30
N HIS A 128 23.30 -15.96 -71.73
CA HIS A 128 23.38 -15.55 -73.12
C HIS A 128 24.18 -16.63 -73.88
N ASN A 129 23.49 -17.30 -74.81
CA ASN A 129 24.08 -18.29 -75.73
C ASN A 129 25.32 -17.71 -76.43
N THR A 130 26.44 -18.39 -76.32
CA THR A 130 27.52 -18.34 -77.31
C THR A 130 28.03 -19.76 -77.56
N SER A 131 27.71 -20.27 -78.74
CA SER A 131 28.26 -21.49 -79.31
C SER A 131 29.76 -21.32 -79.60
N GLY A 132 30.60 -22.18 -79.06
CA GLY A 132 32.04 -22.19 -79.30
C GLY A 132 32.68 -23.51 -78.87
N PHE A 133 33.02 -24.32 -79.87
CA PHE A 133 33.64 -25.65 -79.85
C PHE A 133 35.05 -25.66 -79.23
N GLY A 134 35.40 -26.66 -78.40
CA GLY A 134 36.78 -26.92 -77.97
C GLY A 134 36.95 -27.83 -76.74
N SER A 135 37.73 -28.90 -76.94
CA SER A 135 38.15 -30.05 -76.09
C SER A 135 38.60 -29.82 -74.63
N PRO A 136 38.75 -30.92 -73.83
CA PRO A 136 38.91 -30.88 -72.39
C PRO A 136 40.38 -30.99 -71.97
N ASP A 137 40.86 -30.12 -71.09
CA ASP A 137 41.98 -30.45 -70.21
C ASP A 137 41.94 -29.64 -68.90
N SER A 138 41.94 -30.41 -67.81
CA SER A 138 42.48 -30.14 -66.47
C SER A 138 42.59 -28.69 -65.96
N GLY A 139 41.74 -28.39 -64.97
CA GLY A 139 41.95 -27.29 -64.04
C GLY A 139 40.71 -27.10 -63.19
N ILE A 140 40.73 -27.55 -61.94
CA ILE A 140 39.76 -27.11 -60.93
C ILE A 140 40.02 -25.62 -60.72
N SER A 141 39.34 -24.77 -61.50
CA SER A 141 39.20 -23.35 -61.18
C SER A 141 38.21 -23.28 -60.02
N VAL A 142 38.75 -23.21 -58.80
CA VAL A 142 38.00 -22.62 -57.70
C VAL A 142 37.82 -21.16 -58.09
N SER A 143 36.73 -20.87 -58.79
CA SER A 143 36.26 -19.51 -59.03
C SER A 143 36.06 -18.89 -57.67
N GLN A 144 37.06 -18.12 -57.23
CA GLN A 144 37.00 -17.32 -56.02
C GLN A 144 36.00 -16.19 -56.32
N SER A 145 34.70 -16.54 -56.29
CA SER A 145 33.60 -15.60 -56.41
C SER A 145 33.53 -14.85 -55.09
N GLY A 146 34.39 -13.84 -54.95
CA GLY A 146 34.40 -12.96 -53.80
C GLY A 146 33.08 -12.22 -53.76
N VAL A 147 32.24 -12.54 -52.78
CA VAL A 147 31.00 -11.79 -52.54
C VAL A 147 31.37 -10.36 -52.19
N LEU A 148 31.04 -9.43 -53.09
CA LEU A 148 31.26 -8.00 -52.85
C LEU A 148 30.15 -7.47 -51.94
N ILE A 149 30.40 -7.44 -50.63
CA ILE A 149 29.44 -6.90 -49.66
C ILE A 149 29.53 -5.37 -49.68
N PRO A 150 28.42 -4.64 -49.91
CA PRO A 150 28.42 -3.19 -49.85
C PRO A 150 28.88 -2.70 -48.46
N LYS A 151 29.80 -1.73 -48.45
CA LYS A 151 30.25 -1.03 -47.23
C LYS A 151 29.13 -0.61 -46.26
N PRO A 152 27.97 -0.07 -46.70
CA PRO A 152 26.90 0.29 -45.76
C PRO A 152 26.28 -0.92 -45.05
N VAL A 153 26.14 -2.06 -45.74
CA VAL A 153 25.61 -3.30 -45.16
C VAL A 153 26.62 -3.87 -44.16
N LEU A 154 27.91 -3.88 -44.53
CA LEU A 154 28.98 -4.31 -43.63
C LEU A 154 29.06 -3.46 -42.36
N ALA A 155 28.97 -2.12 -42.50
CA ALA A 155 28.96 -1.19 -41.37
C ALA A 155 27.76 -1.41 -40.45
N LYS A 156 26.56 -1.63 -41.02
CA LYS A 156 25.34 -1.92 -40.26
C LYS A 156 25.44 -3.25 -39.49
N VAL A 157 26.00 -4.29 -40.10
CA VAL A 157 26.25 -5.59 -39.44
C VAL A 157 27.29 -5.46 -38.32
N GLN A 158 28.38 -4.74 -38.56
CA GLN A 158 29.40 -4.47 -37.53
C GLN A 158 28.85 -3.68 -36.35
N GLN A 159 28.03 -2.65 -36.63
CA GLN A 159 27.36 -1.87 -35.59
C GLN A 159 26.40 -2.71 -34.77
N SER A 160 25.60 -3.56 -35.41
CA SER A 160 24.73 -4.52 -34.74
C SER A 160 25.55 -5.47 -33.85
N LEU A 161 26.64 -6.05 -34.34
CA LEU A 161 27.48 -6.98 -33.56
C LEU A 161 28.26 -6.33 -32.42
N ALA A 162 28.49 -5.02 -32.46
CA ALA A 162 29.20 -4.28 -31.43
C ALA A 162 28.36 -3.99 -30.17
N VAL A 163 27.05 -4.25 -30.20
CA VAL A 163 26.17 -4.03 -29.04
C VAL A 163 26.36 -5.13 -28.01
N ASP A 164 26.78 -4.77 -26.79
CA ASP A 164 26.83 -5.68 -25.67
C ASP A 164 25.42 -5.92 -25.09
N ILE A 165 24.88 -7.11 -25.36
CA ILE A 165 23.55 -7.54 -24.91
C ILE A 165 23.49 -7.71 -23.39
N SER A 166 24.64 -7.90 -22.72
CA SER A 166 24.72 -8.11 -21.26
C SER A 166 24.24 -6.89 -20.48
N SER A 167 24.55 -5.69 -20.99
CA SER A 167 24.16 -4.39 -20.42
C SER A 167 22.64 -4.17 -20.37
N LEU A 168 21.86 -4.95 -21.13
CA LEU A 168 20.40 -4.86 -21.19
C LEU A 168 19.71 -5.67 -20.09
N CYS A 169 20.45 -6.61 -19.51
CA CYS A 169 20.02 -7.48 -18.41
C CYS A 169 20.57 -7.03 -17.06
N GLU A 170 21.33 -5.93 -17.03
CA GLU A 170 21.78 -5.31 -15.79
C GLU A 170 20.56 -4.86 -14.99
N ARG A 171 20.41 -5.47 -13.81
CA ARG A 171 19.39 -5.07 -12.86
C ARG A 171 19.78 -3.74 -12.25
N THR A 172 18.80 -2.90 -11.93
CA THR A 172 19.04 -1.77 -11.05
C THR A 172 19.79 -2.24 -9.79
N PRO A 173 20.77 -1.45 -9.28
CA PRO A 173 21.56 -1.79 -8.09
C PRO A 173 20.72 -2.12 -6.83
N CYS A 174 19.42 -1.83 -6.88
CA CYS A 174 18.41 -2.09 -5.87
C CYS A 174 17.88 -3.53 -5.84
N ASP A 175 18.22 -4.36 -6.82
CA ASP A 175 17.67 -5.72 -7.00
C ASP A 175 18.62 -6.84 -6.52
N GLU A 176 19.72 -6.45 -5.87
CA GLU A 176 20.56 -7.38 -5.12
C GLU A 176 19.72 -7.97 -3.97
N LYS A 177 19.69 -9.30 -3.81
CA LYS A 177 19.01 -9.93 -2.67
C LYS A 177 19.60 -9.36 -1.38
N VAL A 178 18.86 -8.48 -0.72
CA VAL A 178 19.21 -7.97 0.61
C VAL A 178 19.30 -9.18 1.53
N LYS A 179 20.52 -9.54 1.91
CA LYS A 179 20.74 -10.52 2.99
C LYS A 179 20.05 -9.94 4.22
N LYS A 180 19.13 -10.70 4.84
CA LYS A 180 18.43 -10.27 6.06
C LYS A 180 19.46 -9.76 7.07
N ALA A 181 19.42 -8.48 7.39
CA ALA A 181 20.22 -7.93 8.48
C ALA A 181 19.72 -8.53 9.80
N SER A 182 20.63 -8.73 10.75
CA SER A 182 20.28 -9.05 12.13
C SER A 182 19.31 -8.01 12.69
N PRO A 183 18.34 -8.38 13.55
CA PRO A 183 17.39 -7.44 14.10
C PRO A 183 18.12 -6.29 14.82
N VAL A 184 17.87 -5.06 14.37
CA VAL A 184 18.39 -3.83 14.99
C VAL A 184 17.23 -3.16 15.72
N THR A 185 17.45 -2.76 16.97
CA THR A 185 16.45 -2.22 17.90
C THR A 185 16.21 -0.71 17.75
N SER A 186 16.60 -0.09 16.63
CA SER A 186 16.47 1.35 16.40
C SER A 186 15.93 1.69 15.01
N ASN A 187 15.11 2.74 14.97
CA ASN A 187 14.51 3.45 13.82
C ASN A 187 14.87 2.87 12.44
N ILE A 188 13.99 2.01 11.92
CA ILE A 188 14.18 1.29 10.66
C ILE A 188 14.06 2.26 9.48
N THR A 189 15.18 2.58 8.83
CA THR A 189 15.16 3.15 7.48
C THR A 189 15.11 1.99 6.49
N VAL A 190 13.94 1.73 5.89
CA VAL A 190 13.79 0.66 4.89
C VAL A 190 14.52 1.08 3.62
N SER A 191 15.74 0.59 3.45
CA SER A 191 16.59 0.85 2.28
C SER A 191 16.56 -0.37 1.36
N CYS A 192 16.28 -0.19 0.06
CA CYS A 192 16.15 -1.31 -0.87
C CYS A 192 17.50 -1.99 -1.22
N CYS A 193 18.65 -1.34 -1.01
CA CYS A 193 19.99 -1.93 -1.15
C CYS A 193 21.08 -1.08 -0.46
N LYS A 194 22.34 -1.55 -0.49
CA LYS A 194 23.50 -0.84 0.09
C LYS A 194 23.78 0.53 -0.52
N HIS A 195 23.39 0.76 -1.78
CA HIS A 195 23.56 2.04 -2.47
C HIS A 195 22.47 3.08 -2.11
N CYS A 196 21.33 2.61 -1.60
CA CYS A 196 20.21 3.41 -1.14
C CYS A 196 20.20 3.58 0.39
N ALA A 197 21.09 2.89 1.11
CA ALA A 197 21.25 3.04 2.55
C ALA A 197 21.72 4.47 2.90
N GLY A 198 21.03 5.12 3.84
CA GLY A 198 21.36 6.49 4.29
C GLY A 198 20.83 7.62 3.41
N ARG A 199 20.09 7.33 2.33
CA ARG A 199 19.31 8.35 1.61
C ARG A 199 17.92 8.43 2.23
N GLU A 200 17.57 9.55 2.87
CA GLU A 200 16.21 9.78 3.35
C GLU A 200 15.23 9.73 2.17
N ILE A 201 14.36 8.72 2.15
CA ILE A 201 13.19 8.74 1.28
C ILE A 201 12.16 9.60 2.01
N LYS A 202 12.08 10.88 1.65
CA LYS A 202 10.96 11.73 2.07
C LYS A 202 9.71 11.23 1.36
N LEU A 203 8.88 10.49 2.07
CA LEU A 203 7.50 10.24 1.68
C LEU A 203 6.76 11.58 1.86
N ILE A 204 6.49 12.25 0.73
CA ILE A 204 5.59 13.41 0.67
C ILE A 204 4.16 12.90 0.84
#